data_AF-A0A961M9K0-F1
#
_entry.id   AF-A0A961M9K0-F1
#
_cell.length_a   1.000
_cell.length_b   1.000
_cell.length_c   1.000
_cell.angle_alpha   90.00
_cell.angle_beta   90.00
_cell.angle_gamma   90.00
#
_symmetry.space_group_name_H-M   'P 1'
#
loop_
_entity.id
_entity.type
_entity.pdbx_description
1 polymer ?
#
loop_
_entity_poly.entity_id
_entity_poly.type
_entity_poly.pdbx_seq_one_letter_code
_entity_poly.pdbx_strand_id
1 'polypeptide(L)'
;MSDSPLARGATGPEALGWPGARWVLLRYFTILTNLLTAGVTPRIARDRAPSAETLAGVTLSIAMVGAVYHALLAPEVALQGAAALADVGFHTLVPAGALLWWVVWGDKGLRLASVPRWLIWPFAHCLYALLRGAADGRYPYFVLDVGQFGAGRAALNITGLLVAFALAGLTIWTCAALLQRRASAARI
;
A
#
# COMPACT_ATOMS: atom_id res chain seq x y z
N MET A 1 -13.14 -3.83 -35.54
CA MET A 1 -12.37 -4.92 -34.91
C MET A 1 -10.97 -4.39 -34.63
N SER A 2 -10.76 -3.79 -33.45
CA SER A 2 -9.45 -3.31 -33.02
C SER A 2 -8.86 -4.31 -32.03
N ASP A 3 -7.82 -5.01 -32.46
CA ASP A 3 -7.02 -5.89 -31.60
C ASP A 3 -6.26 -5.04 -30.57
N SER A 4 -6.87 -4.85 -29.40
CA SER A 4 -6.18 -4.23 -28.28
C SER A 4 -5.06 -5.17 -27.77
N PRO A 5 -3.86 -4.66 -27.44
CA PRO A 5 -2.75 -5.47 -26.91
C PRO A 5 -3.09 -6.26 -25.64
N LEU A 6 -4.20 -5.92 -24.97
CA LEU A 6 -4.70 -6.57 -23.75
C LEU A 6 -5.28 -7.98 -24.00
N ALA A 7 -5.62 -8.34 -25.23
CA ALA A 7 -6.19 -9.64 -25.57
C ALA A 7 -5.15 -10.77 -25.69
N ARG A 8 -3.85 -10.46 -25.74
CA ARG A 8 -2.80 -11.41 -26.17
C ARG A 8 -2.02 -12.13 -25.06
N GLY A 9 -2.51 -12.21 -23.82
CA GLY A 9 -1.71 -12.88 -22.77
C GLY A 9 -2.37 -13.32 -21.48
N ALA A 10 -3.70 -13.33 -21.37
CA ALA A 10 -4.37 -13.64 -20.10
C ALA A 10 -5.06 -15.00 -20.15
N THR A 11 -4.32 -16.07 -19.86
CA THR A 11 -4.94 -17.12 -19.04
C THR A 11 -5.33 -16.43 -17.74
N GLY A 12 -6.63 -16.23 -17.53
CA GLY A 12 -7.14 -15.66 -16.29
C GLY A 12 -6.57 -16.43 -15.08
N PRO A 13 -6.57 -15.84 -13.88
CA PRO A 13 -6.06 -16.52 -12.68
C PRO A 13 -6.64 -17.93 -12.46
N GLU A 14 -7.84 -18.21 -12.99
CA GLU A 14 -8.49 -19.52 -12.99
C GLU A 14 -7.74 -20.59 -13.81
N ALA A 15 -7.09 -20.21 -14.91
CA ALA A 15 -6.34 -21.11 -15.79
C ALA A 15 -4.91 -21.41 -15.30
N LEU A 16 -4.42 -20.69 -14.27
CA LEU A 16 -3.10 -20.84 -13.67
C LEU A 16 -3.10 -21.70 -12.39
N GLY A 17 -4.29 -22.04 -11.88
CA GLY A 17 -4.47 -22.67 -10.57
C GLY A 17 -4.01 -21.78 -9.41
N TRP A 18 -4.24 -22.25 -8.17
CA TRP A 18 -3.89 -21.49 -6.96
C TRP A 18 -2.41 -21.05 -6.89
N PRO A 19 -1.42 -21.88 -7.28
CA PRO A 19 -0.01 -21.46 -7.26
C PRO A 19 0.34 -20.33 -8.21
N GLY A 20 -0.33 -20.23 -9.36
CA GLY A 20 -0.12 -19.14 -10.30
C GLY A 20 -0.90 -17.89 -9.91
N ALA A 21 -2.13 -18.03 -9.40
CA ALA A 21 -2.91 -16.91 -8.87
C ALA A 21 -2.17 -16.16 -7.75
N ARG A 22 -1.60 -16.87 -6.76
CA ARG A 22 -0.77 -16.25 -5.71
C ARG A 22 0.47 -15.54 -6.28
N TRP A 23 1.09 -16.12 -7.31
CA TRP A 23 2.31 -15.57 -7.91
C TRP A 23 2.04 -14.21 -8.55
N VAL A 24 0.89 -14.09 -9.21
CA VAL A 24 0.36 -12.84 -9.78
C VAL A 24 -0.01 -11.85 -8.69
N LEU A 25 -0.82 -12.25 -7.70
CA LEU A 25 -1.28 -11.38 -6.62
C LEU A 25 -0.14 -10.77 -5.80
N LEU A 26 0.92 -11.55 -5.53
CA LEU A 26 2.09 -11.09 -4.78
C LEU A 26 2.93 -10.02 -5.50
N ARG A 27 2.60 -9.63 -6.75
CA ARG A 27 3.23 -8.46 -7.40
C ARG A 27 2.75 -7.14 -6.82
N TYR A 28 1.50 -7.10 -6.35
CA TYR A 28 0.82 -5.85 -6.04
C TYR A 28 1.15 -5.39 -4.63
N PHE A 29 1.45 -4.09 -4.51
CA PHE A 29 1.70 -3.43 -3.23
C PHE A 29 0.51 -3.56 -2.29
N THR A 30 -0.71 -3.49 -2.84
CA THR A 30 -1.97 -3.71 -2.12
C THR A 30 -1.95 -5.04 -1.37
N ILE A 31 -1.61 -6.14 -2.04
CA ILE A 31 -1.66 -7.49 -1.46
C ILE A 31 -0.58 -7.64 -0.39
N LEU A 32 0.66 -7.25 -0.69
CA LEU A 32 1.76 -7.35 0.26
C LEU A 32 1.52 -6.49 1.51
N THR A 33 0.94 -5.30 1.35
CA THR A 33 0.63 -4.40 2.46
C THR A 33 -0.59 -4.87 3.27
N ASN A 34 -1.61 -5.45 2.63
CA ASN A 34 -2.71 -6.09 3.35
C ASN A 34 -2.22 -7.29 4.18
N LEU A 35 -1.30 -8.11 3.64
CA LEU A 35 -0.67 -9.20 4.39
C LEU A 35 0.16 -8.68 5.57
N LEU A 36 0.91 -7.59 5.38
CA LEU A 36 1.65 -6.94 6.46
C LEU A 36 0.71 -6.46 7.58
N THR A 37 -0.36 -5.76 7.22
CA THR A 37 -1.39 -5.31 8.17
C THR A 37 -2.02 -6.48 8.91
N ALA A 38 -2.45 -7.52 8.17
CA ALA A 38 -3.05 -8.72 8.75
C ALA A 38 -2.10 -9.48 9.69
N GLY A 39 -0.79 -9.46 9.44
CA GLY A 39 0.21 -10.05 10.34
C GLY A 39 0.42 -9.27 11.64
N VAL A 40 0.21 -7.96 11.61
CA VAL A 40 0.37 -7.07 12.77
C VAL A 40 -0.87 -7.07 13.67
N THR A 41 -2.08 -7.12 13.11
CA THR A 41 -3.36 -7.12 13.84
C THR A 41 -3.45 -8.14 14.99
N PRO A 42 -3.14 -9.44 14.82
CA PRO A 42 -3.24 -10.42 15.92
C PRO A 42 -2.19 -10.20 17.00
N ARG A 43 -1.08 -9.50 16.70
CA ARG A 43 -0.09 -9.15 17.72
C ARG A 43 -0.62 -8.06 18.64
N ILE A 44 -1.34 -7.08 18.09
CA ILE A 44 -2.03 -6.05 18.87
C ILE A 44 -3.06 -6.71 19.81
N ALA A 45 -3.88 -7.62 19.29
CA ALA A 45 -4.91 -8.32 20.07
C ALA A 45 -4.36 -9.24 21.18
N ARG A 46 -3.04 -9.48 21.23
CA ARG A 46 -2.34 -10.29 22.23
C ARG A 46 -1.40 -9.46 23.11
N ASP A 47 -1.55 -8.14 23.11
CA ASP A 47 -0.68 -7.20 23.83
C ASP A 47 0.81 -7.31 23.47
N ARG A 48 1.10 -7.72 22.21
CA ARG A 48 2.46 -7.84 21.63
C ARG A 48 2.63 -6.90 20.44
N ALA A 49 1.95 -5.77 20.49
CA ALA A 49 2.00 -4.71 19.50
C ALA A 49 3.47 -4.35 19.18
N PRO A 50 3.83 -4.18 17.89
CA PRO A 50 5.09 -3.56 17.51
C PRO A 50 5.25 -2.14 18.09
N SER A 51 6.44 -1.55 17.92
CA SER A 51 6.68 -0.17 18.35
C SER A 51 5.70 0.82 17.69
N ALA A 52 5.50 1.97 18.31
CA ALA A 52 4.68 3.06 17.78
C ALA A 52 5.10 3.44 16.34
N GLU A 53 6.41 3.52 16.10
CA GLU A 53 6.99 3.79 14.78
C GLU A 53 6.58 2.73 13.74
N THR A 54 6.69 1.45 14.08
CA THR A 54 6.34 0.36 13.16
C THR A 54 4.83 0.37 12.87
N LEU A 55 3.99 0.50 13.90
CA LEU A 55 2.54 0.56 13.73
C LEU A 55 2.09 1.74 12.86
N ALA A 56 2.67 2.92 13.08
CA ALA A 56 2.40 4.10 12.27
C ALA A 56 2.86 3.90 10.81
N GLY A 57 4.00 3.24 10.57
CA GLY A 57 4.49 2.94 9.22
C GLY A 57 3.61 1.95 8.45
N VAL A 58 3.10 0.92 9.13
CA VAL A 58 2.12 -0.03 8.56
C VAL A 58 0.81 0.70 8.25
N THR A 59 0.33 1.52 9.19
CA THR A 59 -0.88 2.35 9.03
C THR A 59 -0.76 3.31 7.85
N LEU A 60 0.37 4.01 7.73
CA LEU A 60 0.67 4.89 6.60
C LEU A 60 0.61 4.11 5.29
N SER A 61 1.27 2.96 5.23
CA SER A 61 1.35 2.16 4.00
C SER A 61 -0.02 1.67 3.55
N ILE A 62 -0.84 1.14 4.48
CA ILE A 62 -2.19 0.67 4.14
C ILE A 62 -3.16 1.82 3.87
N ALA A 63 -3.01 2.96 4.52
CA ALA A 63 -3.77 4.17 4.19
C ALA A 63 -3.43 4.66 2.78
N MET A 64 -2.17 4.63 2.37
CA MET A 64 -1.75 4.97 1.01
C MET A 64 -2.30 4.01 -0.05
N VAL A 65 -2.46 2.71 0.26
CA VAL A 65 -3.17 1.77 -0.62
C VAL A 65 -4.57 2.27 -0.93
N GLY A 66 -5.36 2.60 0.10
CA GLY A 66 -6.72 3.12 -0.09
C GLY A 66 -6.74 4.47 -0.81
N ALA A 67 -5.89 5.41 -0.38
CA ALA A 67 -5.84 6.75 -0.96
C ALA A 67 -5.50 6.74 -2.45
N VAL A 68 -4.45 6.00 -2.86
CA VAL A 68 -4.04 5.91 -4.26
C VAL A 68 -5.08 5.16 -5.09
N TYR A 69 -5.67 4.09 -4.54
CA TYR A 69 -6.74 3.37 -5.23
C TYR A 69 -7.93 4.28 -5.55
N HIS A 70 -8.48 4.95 -4.54
CA HIS A 70 -9.66 5.82 -4.73
C HIS A 70 -9.37 7.05 -5.58
N ALA A 71 -8.15 7.58 -5.52
CA ALA A 71 -7.78 8.74 -6.32
C ALA A 71 -7.54 8.41 -7.80
N LEU A 72 -6.98 7.23 -8.11
CA LEU A 72 -6.44 6.95 -9.44
C LEU A 72 -7.01 5.71 -10.13
N LEU A 73 -7.45 4.68 -9.39
CA LEU A 73 -7.79 3.37 -9.94
C LEU A 73 -9.30 3.08 -9.88
N ALA A 74 -10.00 3.48 -8.82
CA ALA A 74 -11.41 3.18 -8.61
C ALA A 74 -12.31 3.54 -9.82
N PRO A 75 -12.11 4.66 -10.55
CA PRO A 75 -12.93 4.99 -11.71
C PRO A 75 -12.85 3.96 -12.86
N GLU A 76 -11.76 3.19 -12.94
CA GLU A 76 -11.47 2.27 -14.03
C GLU A 76 -11.88 0.81 -13.70
N VAL A 77 -12.35 0.55 -12.47
CA VAL A 77 -12.58 -0.81 -11.96
C VAL A 77 -14.07 -1.16 -12.00
N ALA A 78 -14.45 -2.06 -12.91
CA ALA A 78 -15.80 -2.62 -12.99
C ALA A 78 -15.79 -4.11 -12.56
N LEU A 79 -15.84 -4.35 -11.25
CA LEU A 79 -15.88 -5.70 -10.67
C LEU A 79 -17.30 -6.08 -10.21
N GLN A 80 -17.59 -7.38 -10.19
CA GLN A 80 -18.87 -7.93 -9.73
C GLN A 80 -18.67 -9.11 -8.77
N GLY A 81 -19.71 -9.43 -8.01
CA GLY A 81 -19.72 -10.59 -7.10
C GLY A 81 -18.61 -10.56 -6.05
N ALA A 82 -17.95 -11.71 -5.84
CA ALA A 82 -16.90 -11.86 -4.84
C ALA A 82 -15.67 -10.97 -5.10
N ALA A 83 -15.38 -10.64 -6.37
CA ALA A 83 -14.27 -9.76 -6.71
C ALA A 83 -14.53 -8.31 -6.26
N ALA A 84 -15.77 -7.82 -6.39
CA ALA A 84 -16.16 -6.51 -5.89
C ALA A 84 -16.06 -6.44 -4.35
N LEU A 85 -16.45 -7.51 -3.66
CA LEU A 85 -16.30 -7.58 -2.20
C LEU A 85 -14.83 -7.56 -1.77
N ALA A 86 -13.97 -8.32 -2.45
CA ALA A 86 -12.53 -8.34 -2.19
C ALA A 86 -11.91 -6.96 -2.44
N ASP A 87 -12.32 -6.28 -3.51
CA ASP A 87 -11.85 -4.93 -3.84
C ASP A 87 -12.21 -3.91 -2.74
N VAL A 88 -13.47 -3.88 -2.34
CA VAL A 88 -13.93 -3.03 -1.22
C VAL A 88 -13.17 -3.37 0.07
N GLY A 89 -12.94 -4.66 0.35
CA GLY A 89 -12.17 -5.11 1.50
C GLY A 89 -10.74 -4.56 1.50
N PHE A 90 -9.98 -4.81 0.43
CA PHE A 90 -8.55 -4.50 0.35
C PHE A 90 -8.23 -3.02 0.13
N HIS A 91 -9.14 -2.28 -0.49
CA HIS A 91 -8.91 -0.87 -0.85
C HIS A 91 -9.72 0.12 -0.03
N THR A 92 -10.74 -0.32 0.71
CA THR A 92 -11.59 0.57 1.51
C THR A 92 -11.64 0.17 2.97
N LEU A 93 -12.15 -1.02 3.29
CA LEU A 93 -12.45 -1.40 4.66
C LEU A 93 -11.19 -1.58 5.51
N VAL A 94 -10.20 -2.34 5.02
CA VAL A 94 -8.94 -2.55 5.75
C VAL A 94 -8.15 -1.24 5.90
N PRO A 95 -7.92 -0.43 4.85
CA PRO A 95 -7.28 0.88 4.98
C PRO A 95 -7.97 1.81 5.97
N ALA A 96 -9.29 1.99 5.85
CA ALA A 96 -10.05 2.89 6.72
C ALA A 96 -10.05 2.38 8.18
N GLY A 97 -10.25 1.08 8.37
CA GLY A 97 -10.25 0.46 9.69
C GLY A 97 -8.89 0.57 10.39
N ALA A 98 -7.79 0.31 9.69
CA ALA A 98 -6.44 0.44 10.24
C ALA A 98 -6.11 1.88 10.62
N LEU A 99 -6.45 2.85 9.75
CA LEU A 99 -6.24 4.26 10.03
C LEU A 99 -7.07 4.75 11.23
N LEU A 100 -8.37 4.42 11.24
CA LEU A 100 -9.26 4.76 12.36
C LEU A 100 -8.77 4.15 13.66
N TRP A 101 -8.39 2.87 13.63
CA TRP A 101 -7.85 2.19 14.81
C TRP A 101 -6.61 2.89 15.33
N TRP A 102 -5.66 3.23 14.45
CA TRP A 102 -4.44 3.90 14.86
C TRP A 102 -4.72 5.30 15.42
N VAL A 103 -5.66 6.06 14.85
CA VAL A 103 -6.05 7.39 15.37
C VAL A 103 -6.59 7.27 16.80
N VAL A 104 -7.49 6.32 17.06
CA VAL A 104 -8.16 6.18 18.36
C VAL A 104 -7.25 5.54 19.42
N TRP A 105 -6.56 4.44 19.09
CA TRP A 105 -5.85 3.61 20.07
C TRP A 105 -4.33 3.54 19.86
N GLY A 106 -3.82 3.93 18.70
CA GLY A 106 -2.40 3.86 18.41
C GLY A 106 -1.55 4.77 19.30
N ASP A 107 -0.35 4.32 19.65
CA ASP A 107 0.63 5.17 20.32
C ASP A 107 1.08 6.31 19.40
N LYS A 108 1.11 7.54 19.94
CA LYS A 108 1.42 8.78 19.24
C LYS A 108 2.84 9.28 19.51
N GLY A 109 3.66 8.53 20.25
CA GLY A 109 5.08 8.81 20.52
C GLY A 109 5.99 8.68 19.29
N LEU A 110 5.71 9.44 18.24
CA LEU A 110 6.43 9.37 16.96
C LEU A 110 7.49 10.46 16.85
N ARG A 111 8.62 10.12 16.23
CA ARG A 111 9.71 11.06 15.96
C ARG A 111 9.65 11.48 14.49
N LEU A 112 10.05 12.70 14.17
CA LEU A 112 10.14 13.14 12.76
C LEU A 112 11.10 12.25 11.95
N ALA A 113 12.14 11.72 12.61
CA ALA A 113 13.09 10.77 12.04
C ALA A 113 12.46 9.41 11.64
N SER A 114 11.21 9.15 12.00
CA SER A 114 10.45 7.97 11.56
C SER A 114 10.00 8.07 10.10
N VAL A 115 9.76 9.29 9.58
CA VAL A 115 9.26 9.52 8.21
C VAL A 115 10.14 8.86 7.14
N PRO A 116 11.47 9.11 7.07
CA PRO A 116 12.30 8.45 6.07
C PRO A 116 12.35 6.92 6.24
N ARG A 117 12.15 6.39 7.46
CA ARG A 117 12.13 4.94 7.69
C ARG A 117 10.86 4.28 7.13
N TRP A 118 9.74 4.98 7.15
CA TRP A 118 8.50 4.47 6.57
C TRP A 118 8.57 4.36 5.04
N LEU A 119 9.47 5.11 4.38
CA LEU A 119 9.71 5.00 2.93
C LEU A 119 10.41 3.70 2.54
N ILE A 120 11.02 2.98 3.48
CA ILE A 120 11.71 1.71 3.21
C ILE A 120 10.76 0.70 2.57
N TRP A 121 9.53 0.59 3.06
CA TRP A 121 8.55 -0.36 2.55
C TRP A 121 8.10 -0.09 1.10
N PRO A 122 7.57 1.10 0.74
CA PRO A 122 7.21 1.39 -0.65
C PRO A 122 8.43 1.38 -1.58
N PHE A 123 9.61 1.80 -1.11
CA PHE A 123 10.84 1.72 -1.91
C PHE A 123 11.24 0.27 -2.19
N ALA A 124 11.23 -0.60 -1.17
CA ALA A 124 11.52 -2.02 -1.34
C ALA A 124 10.52 -2.69 -2.29
N HIS A 125 9.24 -2.31 -2.24
CA HIS A 125 8.25 -2.77 -3.22
C HIS A 125 8.59 -2.31 -4.64
N CYS A 126 8.96 -1.05 -4.85
CA CYS A 126 9.36 -0.56 -6.17
C CYS A 126 10.53 -1.38 -6.73
N LEU A 127 11.57 -1.62 -5.92
CA LEU A 127 12.70 -2.48 -6.33
C LEU A 127 12.24 -3.90 -6.66
N TYR A 128 11.43 -4.51 -5.81
CA TYR A 128 10.88 -5.83 -6.03
C TYR A 128 10.06 -5.93 -7.33
N ALA A 129 9.20 -4.95 -7.58
CA ALA A 129 8.36 -4.87 -8.78
C ALA A 129 9.20 -4.68 -10.05
N LEU A 130 10.24 -3.84 -9.99
CA LEU A 130 11.19 -3.66 -11.10
C LEU A 130 11.96 -4.95 -11.40
N LEU A 131 12.48 -5.63 -10.37
CA LEU A 131 13.21 -6.89 -10.54
C LEU A 131 12.33 -7.98 -11.15
N ARG A 132 11.07 -8.10 -10.71
CA ARG A 132 10.11 -9.03 -11.31
C ARG A 132 9.76 -8.66 -12.74
N GLY A 133 9.48 -7.39 -12.99
CA GLY A 133 9.16 -6.90 -14.34
C GLY A 133 10.32 -7.07 -15.32
N ALA A 134 11.56 -6.92 -14.86
CA ALA A 134 12.74 -7.21 -15.67
C ALA A 134 12.88 -8.71 -16.00
N ALA A 135 12.44 -9.60 -15.12
CA ALA A 135 12.55 -11.04 -15.30
C ALA A 135 11.50 -11.61 -16.28
N ASP A 136 10.28 -11.07 -16.32
CA ASP A 136 9.20 -11.64 -17.13
C ASP A 136 8.37 -10.63 -17.94
N GLY A 137 8.79 -9.37 -17.98
CA GLY A 137 8.14 -8.30 -18.74
C GLY A 137 6.80 -7.82 -18.16
N ARG A 138 6.40 -8.28 -16.97
CA ARG A 138 5.09 -7.96 -16.38
C ARG A 138 5.23 -7.07 -15.14
N TYR A 139 4.96 -5.78 -15.31
CA TYR A 139 4.94 -4.80 -14.22
C TYR A 139 3.55 -4.72 -13.57
N PRO A 140 3.46 -4.58 -12.23
CA PRO A 140 2.16 -4.47 -11.55
C PRO A 140 1.44 -3.14 -11.82
N TYR A 141 2.20 -2.09 -12.16
CA TYR A 141 1.69 -0.75 -12.39
C TYR A 141 2.42 -0.12 -13.57
N PHE A 142 1.67 0.57 -14.45
CA PHE A 142 2.23 1.23 -15.64
C PHE A 142 3.30 2.27 -15.28
N VAL A 143 3.18 2.92 -14.12
CA VAL A 143 4.16 3.91 -13.64
C VAL A 143 5.56 3.30 -13.40
N LEU A 144 5.65 1.98 -13.23
CA LEU A 144 6.91 1.24 -13.06
C LEU A 144 7.38 0.58 -14.35
N ASP A 145 6.61 0.67 -15.44
CA ASP A 145 6.91 -0.06 -16.68
C ASP A 145 8.07 0.58 -17.44
N VAL A 146 9.26 0.00 -17.24
CA VAL A 146 10.49 0.41 -17.91
C VAL A 146 10.46 0.07 -19.39
N GLY A 147 9.72 -0.98 -19.80
CA GLY A 147 9.58 -1.35 -21.20
C GLY A 147 8.76 -0.33 -21.98
N GLN A 148 7.74 0.26 -21.34
CA GLN A 148 6.89 1.28 -21.94
C GLN A 148 7.51 2.68 -21.93
N PHE A 149 8.10 3.10 -20.81
CA PHE A 149 8.51 4.51 -20.61
C PHE A 149 10.03 4.73 -20.51
N GLY A 150 10.82 3.66 -20.48
CA GLY A 150 12.26 3.71 -20.24
C GLY A 150 12.62 3.98 -18.77
N ALA A 151 13.88 3.69 -18.42
CA ALA A 151 14.35 3.72 -17.03
C ALA A 151 14.30 5.13 -16.40
N GLY A 152 14.59 6.17 -17.19
CA GLY A 152 14.57 7.55 -16.70
C GLY A 152 13.19 8.02 -16.24
N ARG A 153 12.14 7.73 -17.03
CA ARG A 153 10.76 8.10 -16.66
C ARG A 153 10.24 7.24 -15.50
N ALA A 154 10.56 5.95 -15.48
CA ALA A 154 10.22 5.08 -14.35
C ALA A 154 10.85 5.59 -13.03
N ALA A 155 12.11 6.02 -13.05
CA ALA A 155 12.79 6.60 -11.89
C ALA A 155 12.12 7.91 -11.40
N LEU A 156 11.67 8.77 -12.32
CA LEU A 156 10.91 9.97 -11.96
C LEU A 156 9.55 9.63 -11.33
N ASN A 157 8.84 8.65 -11.88
CA ASN A 157 7.56 8.19 -11.33
C ASN A 157 7.73 7.62 -9.91
N ILE A 158 8.76 6.79 -9.69
CA ILE A 158 9.10 6.25 -8.38
C ILE A 158 9.44 7.37 -7.40
N THR A 159 10.23 8.36 -7.82
CA THR A 159 10.55 9.54 -7.00
C THR A 159 9.27 10.27 -6.59
N GLY A 160 8.36 10.54 -7.53
CA GLY A 160 7.07 11.18 -7.25
C GLY A 160 6.22 10.38 -6.26
N LEU A 161 6.18 9.05 -6.40
CA LEU A 161 5.50 8.16 -5.46
C LEU A 161 6.10 8.25 -4.05
N LEU A 162 7.43 8.20 -3.93
CA LEU A 162 8.11 8.30 -2.63
C LEU A 162 7.91 9.67 -1.98
N VAL A 163 7.87 10.74 -2.76
CA VAL A 163 7.50 12.08 -2.27
C VAL A 163 6.07 12.09 -1.72
N ALA A 164 5.11 11.49 -2.44
CA ALA A 164 3.74 11.38 -1.94
C ALA A 164 3.66 10.62 -0.62
N PHE A 165 4.38 9.49 -0.49
CA PHE A 165 4.50 8.75 0.76
C PHE A 165 5.17 9.57 1.88
N ALA A 166 6.18 10.38 1.56
CA ALA A 166 6.85 11.23 2.54
C ALA A 166 5.91 12.32 3.09
N LEU A 167 5.13 12.95 2.21
CA LEU A 167 4.12 13.96 2.60
C LEU A 167 3.01 13.33 3.46
N ALA A 168 2.54 12.14 3.10
CA ALA A 168 1.58 11.39 3.91
C ALA A 168 2.18 10.98 5.27
N GLY A 169 3.46 10.60 5.30
CA GLY A 169 4.20 10.34 6.54
C GLY A 169 4.30 11.57 7.44
N LEU A 170 4.62 12.73 6.88
CA LEU A 170 4.60 14.00 7.63
C LEU A 170 3.21 14.28 8.20
N THR A 171 2.16 14.00 7.44
CA THR A 171 0.77 14.15 7.90
C THR A 171 0.48 13.25 9.11
N ILE A 172 0.83 11.95 9.04
CA ILE A 172 0.70 11.02 10.16
C ILE A 172 1.46 11.50 11.40
N TRP A 173 2.70 11.96 11.21
CA TRP A 173 3.51 12.50 12.30
C TRP A 173 2.88 13.75 12.93
N THR A 174 2.42 14.71 12.12
CA THR A 174 1.74 15.92 12.61
C THR A 174 0.45 15.58 13.35
N CYS A 175 -0.37 14.68 12.81
CA CYS A 175 -1.58 14.19 13.49
C CYS A 175 -1.24 13.58 14.85
N ALA A 176 -0.20 12.74 14.92
CA ALA A 176 0.25 12.15 16.18
C ALA A 176 0.66 13.23 17.20
N ALA A 177 1.47 14.20 16.77
CA ALA A 177 1.92 15.30 17.63
C ALA A 177 0.76 16.15 18.16
N LEU A 178 -0.25 16.43 17.33
CA LEU A 178 -1.44 17.18 17.73
C LEU A 178 -2.31 16.39 18.72
N LEU A 179 -2.51 15.09 18.49
CA LEU A 179 -3.29 14.22 19.38
C LEU A 179 -2.59 14.05 20.74
N GLN A 180 -1.27 13.92 20.75
CA GLN A 180 -0.49 13.82 21.99
C GLN A 180 -0.60 15.11 22.82
N ARG A 181 -0.50 16.29 22.19
CA ARG A 181 -0.65 17.58 22.87
C ARG A 181 -2.03 17.74 23.52
N ARG A 182 -3.09 17.34 22.82
CA ARG A 182 -4.47 17.39 23.34
C ARG A 182 -4.67 16.48 24.55
N ALA A 183 -4.13 15.26 24.50
CA ALA A 183 -4.20 14.31 25.61
C ALA A 183 -3.44 14.80 26.86
N SER A 184 -2.32 15.49 26.69
CA SER A 184 -1.58 16.10 27.81
C SER A 184 -2.33 17.29 28.42
N ALA A 185 -2.96 18.14 27.59
CA ALA A 185 -3.71 19.30 28.08
C ALA A 185 -4.98 18.92 28.86
N ALA A 186 -5.63 17.81 28.52
CA ALA A 186 -6.84 17.32 29.21
C ALA A 186 -6.57 16.64 30.56
N ARG A 187 -5.30 16.46 30.96
CA ARG A 187 -4.89 15.82 32.22
C ARG A 187 -4.49 16.83 33.30
N ILE A 188 -4.52 18.12 32.99
CA ILE A 188 -4.24 19.25 33.90
C ILE A 188 -5.58 19.84 34.33
#